data_AF-A0A0E3S167-F1
#
_entry.id   AF-A0A0E3S167-F1
#
_cell.length_a   1.000
_cell.length_b   1.000
_cell.length_c   1.000
_cell.angle_alpha   90.00
_cell.angle_beta   90.00
_cell.angle_gamma   90.00
#
_symmetry.space_group_name_H-M   'P 1'
#
loop_
_entity.id
_entity.type
_entity.pdbx_description
1 polymer ?
#
loop_
_entity_poly.entity_id
_entity_poly.type
_entity_poly.pdbx_seq_one_letter_code
_entity_poly.pdbx_strand_id
1 'polypeptide(L)' 'MLRGNRYRIYPNKEQKAHMEKHFGSCRFVYNKLLEIKSLMYKKFRISLSEFDLNNYLLVLK' A
#
# COMPACT_ATOMS: atom_id res chain seq x y z
N MET A 1 32.10 29.07 -1.76
CA MET A 1 31.42 28.00 -0.98
C MET A 1 29.92 28.31 -0.99
N LEU A 2 29.13 27.60 -1.79
CA LEU A 2 27.67 27.81 -1.84
C LEU A 2 27.06 27.27 -0.54
N ARG A 3 26.51 28.16 0.28
CA ARG A 3 25.68 27.78 1.42
C ARG A 3 24.25 27.57 0.89
N GLY A 4 23.81 26.32 0.84
CA GLY A 4 22.42 26.00 0.51
C GLY A 4 21.50 26.27 1.69
N ASN A 5 20.30 26.77 1.42
CA ASN A 5 19.26 26.89 2.43
C ASN A 5 18.58 25.52 2.62
N ARG A 6 18.41 25.10 3.88
CA ARG A 6 17.69 23.86 4.23
C ARG A 6 16.29 24.22 4.71
N TYR A 7 15.27 23.77 3.98
CA TYR A 7 13.87 23.95 4.35
C TYR A 7 13.21 22.61 4.65
N ARG A 8 12.23 22.61 5.56
CA ARG A 8 11.33 21.48 5.82
C ARG A 8 9.90 21.95 5.73
N ILE A 9 9.15 21.41 4.79
CA ILE A 9 7.73 21.70 4.61
C ILE A 9 6.94 20.61 5.35
N TYR A 10 6.03 21.03 6.21
CA TYR A 10 5.10 20.13 6.89
C TYR A 10 3.73 20.20 6.23
N PRO A 11 2.99 19.08 6.19
CA PRO A 11 1.66 19.08 5.61
C PRO A 11 0.70 19.91 6.45
N ASN A 12 -0.16 20.66 5.77
CA ASN A 12 -1.31 21.30 6.38
C ASN A 12 -2.38 20.25 6.77
N LYS A 13 -3.48 20.68 7.41
CA LYS A 13 -4.51 19.75 7.91
C LYS A 13 -5.15 18.91 6.80
N GLU A 14 -5.44 19.50 5.66
CA GLU A 14 -6.03 18.79 4.51
C GLU A 14 -5.06 17.76 3.92
N GLN A 15 -3.81 18.16 3.74
CA GLN A 15 -2.75 17.26 3.25
C GLN A 15 -2.56 16.07 4.20
N LYS A 16 -2.57 16.28 5.52
CA LYS A 16 -2.51 15.17 6.50
C LYS A 16 -3.67 14.19 6.31
N ALA A 17 -4.90 14.69 6.17
CA ALA A 17 -6.07 13.85 5.95
C ALA A 17 -5.98 13.06 4.63
N HIS A 18 -5.49 13.68 3.55
CA HIS A 18 -5.26 12.97 2.28
C HIS A 18 -4.18 11.90 2.41
N MET A 19 -3.07 12.22 3.06
CA MET A 19 -1.99 11.26 3.31
C MET A 19 -2.47 10.07 4.14
N GLU A 20 -3.25 10.31 5.21
CA GLU A 20 -3.85 9.25 6.01
C GLU A 20 -4.77 8.35 5.19
N LYS A 21 -5.61 8.93 4.32
CA LYS A 21 -6.45 8.16 3.38
C LYS A 21 -5.60 7.32 2.44
N HIS A 22 -4.59 7.90 1.79
CA HIS A 22 -3.73 7.17 0.86
C HIS A 22 -2.95 6.05 1.54
N PHE A 23 -2.31 6.32 2.67
CA PHE A 23 -1.55 5.31 3.41
C PHE A 23 -2.47 4.21 3.97
N GLY A 24 -3.66 4.59 4.45
CA GLY A 24 -4.69 3.65 4.89
C GLY A 24 -5.12 2.72 3.75
N SER A 25 -5.46 3.26 2.58
CA SER A 25 -5.85 2.48 1.41
C SER A 25 -4.74 1.54 0.94
N CYS A 26 -3.50 2.02 0.82
CA CYS A 26 -2.37 1.18 0.43
C CYS A 26 -2.14 0.04 1.44
N ARG A 27 -2.20 0.33 2.74
CA ARG A 27 -2.05 -0.68 3.80
C ARG A 27 -3.16 -1.72 3.75
N PHE A 28 -4.41 -1.29 3.55
CA PHE A 28 -5.56 -2.19 3.44
C PHE A 28 -5.39 -3.18 2.29
N VAL A 29 -5.11 -2.66 1.09
CA VAL A 29 -4.90 -3.49 -0.11
C VAL A 29 -3.74 -4.46 0.08
N TYR A 30 -2.59 -3.96 0.55
CA TYR A 30 -1.41 -4.80 0.78
C TYR A 30 -1.70 -5.94 1.76
N ASN A 31 -2.29 -5.63 2.91
CA ASN A 31 -2.58 -6.64 3.93
C ASN A 31 -3.57 -7.70 3.43
N LYS A 32 -4.58 -7.29 2.64
CA LYS A 32 -5.54 -8.23 2.06
C LYS A 32 -4.91 -9.16 1.03
N LEU A 33 -4.09 -8.62 0.12
CA LEU A 33 -3.39 -9.45 -0.87
C LEU A 33 -2.35 -10.36 -0.22
N LEU A 34 -1.66 -9.90 0.82
CA LEU A 34 -0.75 -10.72 1.61
C LEU A 34 -1.47 -11.88 2.28
N GLU A 35 -2.63 -11.62 2.90
CA GLU A 35 -3.49 -12.65 3.51
C GLU A 35 -3.87 -13.72 2.49
N ILE A 36 -4.33 -13.33 1.30
CA ILE A 36 -4.67 -14.25 0.20
C ILE A 36 -3.45 -15.08 -0.21
N LYS A 37 -2.31 -14.44 -0.44
CA LYS A 37 -1.07 -15.12 -0.83
C LYS A 37 -0.63 -16.14 0.21
N SER A 38 -0.64 -15.76 1.49
CA SER A 38 -0.29 -16.65 2.60
C SER A 38 -1.26 -17.82 2.74
N LEU A 39 -2.56 -17.58 2.58
CA LEU A 39 -3.60 -18.62 2.64
C LEU A 39 -3.42 -19.65 1.51
N MET A 40 -3.23 -19.17 0.28
CA MET A 40 -3.10 -20.02 -0.90
C MET A 40 -1.85 -20.89 -0.82
N TYR A 41 -0.74 -20.32 -0.37
CA TYR A 41 0.47 -21.09 -0.16
C TYR A 41 0.30 -22.11 0.97
N LYS A 42 -0.29 -21.72 2.11
CA LYS A 42 -0.46 -22.62 3.27
C LYS A 42 -1.37 -23.81 2.96
N LYS A 43 -2.47 -23.59 2.24
CA LYS A 43 -3.48 -24.62 1.96
C LYS A 43 -3.15 -25.45 0.72
N PHE A 44 -2.64 -24.81 -0.33
CA PHE A 44 -2.52 -25.44 -1.65
C PHE A 44 -1.08 -25.50 -2.17
N ARG A 45 -0.11 -24.92 -1.45
CA ARG A 45 1.30 -24.76 -1.91
C ARG A 45 1.42 -23.98 -3.22
N ILE A 46 0.41 -23.18 -3.54
CA ILE A 46 0.40 -22.30 -4.71
C ILE A 46 1.02 -20.96 -4.32
N SER A 47 2.07 -20.55 -5.04
CA SER A 47 2.64 -19.21 -4.93
C SER A 47 2.01 -18.30 -5.98
N LEU A 48 1.21 -17.32 -5.56
CA LEU A 48 0.61 -16.34 -6.46
C LEU A 48 1.64 -15.28 -6.90
N SER A 49 1.62 -14.97 -8.20
CA SER A 49 2.34 -13.83 -8.77
C SER A 49 1.63 -12.51 -8.48
N GLU A 50 2.29 -11.40 -8.78
CA GLU A 50 1.65 -10.07 -8.70
C GLU A 50 0.45 -9.95 -9.65
N PHE A 51 0.57 -10.50 -10.86
CA PHE A 51 -0.51 -10.49 -11.85
C PHE A 51 -1.75 -11.24 -11.32
N ASP A 52 -1.55 -12.39 -10.69
CA ASP A 52 -2.63 -13.16 -10.07
C ASP A 52 -3.31 -12.38 -8.96
N LEU A 53 -2.53 -11.70 -8.10
CA LEU A 53 -3.03 -10.89 -6.99
C LEU A 53 -3.79 -9.66 -7.48
N ASN A 54 -3.36 -9.04 -8.57
CA ASN A 54 -4.03 -7.87 -9.15
C ASN A 54 -5.46 -8.19 -9.60
N ASN A 55 -5.75 -9.43 -10.01
CA ASN A 55 -7.13 -9.84 -10.35
C ASN A 55 -8.07 -9.81 -9.13
N TYR A 56 -7.56 -9.97 -7.90
CA TYR A 56 -8.37 -9.87 -6.69
C TYR A 56 -8.72 -8.42 -6.31
N LEU A 57 -8.05 -7.42 -6.88
CA LEU A 57 -8.39 -6.01 -6.64
C LEU A 57 -9.82 -5.67 -7.10
N LEU A 58 -10.34 -6.36 -8.12
CA LEU A 58 -11.71 -6.18 -8.61
C LEU A 58 -12.76 -6.58 -7.56
N VAL A 59 -12.41 -7.49 -6.65
CA VAL A 59 -13.28 -8.00 -5.58
C VAL A 59 -13.23 -7.12 -4.33
N LEU A 60 -12.18 -6.32 -4.17
CA LEU A 60 -11.98 -5.42 -3.02
C LEU A 60 -12.69 -4.06 -3.18
N LYS A 61 -13.58 -3.92 -4.17
CA LYS A 61 -14.39 -2.72 -4.40
C LYS A 61 -15.51 -2.57 -3.39
#